data_AF-A0A5B0W370-F1
#
_entry.id   AF-A0A5B0W370-F1
#
_cell.length_a   1.000
_cell.length_b   1.000
_cell.length_c   1.000
_cell.angle_alpha   90.00
_cell.angle_beta   90.00
_cell.angle_gamma   90.00
#
_symmetry.space_group_name_H-M   'P 1'
#
loop_
_entity.id
_entity.type
_entity.pdbx_description
1 polymer ?
#
loop_
_entity_poly.entity_id
_entity_poly.type
_entity_poly.pdbx_seq_one_letter_code
_entity_poly.pdbx_strand_id
1 'polypeptide(L)' 'MLIFILSRSTVISHPDHSTGMTRYYSQHPNLHLKGNWLEEAGFATGQEVNITIERGQLIIRLANEG' A
#
# COMPACT_ATOMS: atom_id res chain seq x y z
N MET A 1 -7.86 -10.33 16.11
CA MET A 1 -8.16 -10.69 14.70
C MET A 1 -7.59 -9.58 13.83
N LEU A 2 -6.40 -9.78 13.24
CA LEU A 2 -5.83 -8.81 12.29
C LEU A 2 -6.59 -8.95 10.96
N ILE A 3 -7.20 -7.86 10.49
CA ILE A 3 -7.91 -7.83 9.21
C ILE A 3 -7.14 -6.88 8.29
N PHE A 4 -6.35 -7.43 7.39
CA PHE A 4 -5.83 -6.69 6.25
C PHE A 4 -6.90 -6.71 5.16
N ILE A 5 -7.58 -5.59 4.95
CA ILE A 5 -8.51 -5.46 3.83
C ILE A 5 -7.72 -4.95 2.63
N LEU A 6 -7.46 -5.83 1.68
CA LEU A 6 -7.16 -5.41 0.31
C LEU A 6 -8.38 -4.62 -0.17
N SER A 7 -8.27 -3.30 -0.14
CA SER A 7 -9.37 -2.43 -0.54
C SER A 7 -9.45 -2.41 -2.07
N ARG A 8 -10.65 -2.15 -2.60
CA ARG A 8 -10.85 -2.01 -4.05
C ARG A 8 -9.79 -1.09 -4.62
N SER A 9 -9.17 -1.54 -5.71
CA SER A 9 -8.15 -0.78 -6.40
C SER A 9 -8.64 0.63 -6.71
N THR A 10 -7.82 1.64 -6.44
CA THR A 10 -8.13 3.01 -6.83
C THR A 10 -8.05 3.09 -8.36
N VAL A 11 -9.15 3.50 -8.98
CA VAL A 11 -9.18 3.80 -10.41
C VAL A 11 -8.80 5.27 -10.57
N ILE A 12 -7.67 5.52 -11.21
CA ILE A 12 -7.21 6.87 -11.52
C ILE A 12 -7.51 7.12 -13.00
N SER A 13 -8.30 8.16 -13.26
CA SER A 13 -8.54 8.66 -14.61
C SER A 13 -7.43 9.64 -14.98
N HIS A 14 -6.79 9.43 -16.12
CA HIS A 14 -5.83 10.37 -16.69
C HIS A 14 -6.49 11.14 -17.84
N PRO A 15 -7.06 12.33 -17.57
CA PRO A 15 -7.58 13.19 -18.61
C PRO A 15 -6.44 13.83 -19.40
N ASP A 16 -6.58 13.86 -20.72
CA ASP A 16 -5.70 14.64 -21.59
C ASP A 16 -5.94 16.14 -21.36
N HIS A 17 -4.87 16.88 -21.05
CA HIS A 17 -4.96 18.28 -20.63
C HIS A 17 -5.39 19.24 -21.76
N SER A 18 -5.40 18.76 -23.02
CA SER A 18 -5.82 19.55 -24.19
C SER A 18 -7.27 19.30 -24.60
N THR A 19 -7.81 18.11 -24.31
CA THR A 19 -9.13 17.67 -24.81
C THR A 19 -10.13 17.34 -23.70
N GLY A 20 -9.68 17.21 -22.45
CA GLY A 20 -10.50 16.79 -21.32
C GLY A 20 -11.01 15.34 -21.42
N MET A 21 -10.66 14.62 -22.48
CA MET A 21 -11.06 13.23 -22.68
C MET A 21 -10.17 12.29 -21.86
N THR A 22 -10.79 11.30 -21.21
CA THR A 22 -10.04 10.29 -20.45
C THR A 22 -9.28 9.40 -21.43
N ARG A 23 -7.94 9.47 -21.42
CA ARG A 23 -7.09 8.72 -22.35
C ARG A 23 -6.87 7.27 -21.88
N TYR A 24 -6.82 7.06 -20.56
CA TYR A 24 -6.64 5.74 -19.96
C TYR A 24 -7.05 5.74 -18.47
N TYR A 25 -7.50 4.58 -17.99
CA TYR A 25 -7.77 4.31 -16.57
C TYR A 25 -6.68 3.40 -16.01
N SER A 26 -6.00 3.84 -14.95
CA SER A 26 -5.02 3.00 -14.25
C SER A 26 -5.64 2.46 -12.97
N GLN A 27 -5.54 1.15 -12.76
CA GLN A 27 -6.07 0.48 -11.58
C GLN A 27 -4.92 0.02 -10.70
N HIS A 28 -4.83 0.56 -9.48
CA HIS A 28 -3.76 0.24 -8.54
C HIS A 28 -4.32 -0.47 -7.31
N PRO A 29 -3.87 -1.70 -6.96
CA PRO A 29 -4.25 -2.33 -5.70
C PRO A 29 -3.71 -1.48 -4.54
N ASN A 30 -4.58 -1.24 -3.56
CA ASN A 30 -4.28 -0.49 -2.35
C ASN A 30 -4.24 -1.46 -1.16
N LEU A 31 -3.21 -1.34 -0.34
CA LEU A 31 -3.18 -1.95 0.98
C LEU A 31 -3.09 -0.85 2.04
N HIS A 32 -4.09 -0.82 2.92
CA HIS A 32 -4.06 0.05 4.09
C HIS A 32 -3.78 -0.75 5.35
N LEU A 33 -2.67 -0.42 6.01
CA LEU A 33 -2.34 -0.86 7.35
C LEU A 33 -2.90 0.19 8.31
N LYS A 34 -3.91 -0.16 9.12
CA LYS A 34 -4.52 0.73 10.11
C LYS A 34 -4.59 0.06 11.47
N GLY A 35 -4.40 0.85 12.52
CA GLY A 35 -4.52 0.45 13.92
C GLY A 35 -3.20 0.52 14.69
N ASN A 36 -3.29 0.56 16.02
CA ASN A 36 -2.15 0.70 16.94
C ASN A 36 -1.26 -0.56 17.00
N TRP A 37 -1.70 -1.67 16.38
CA TRP A 37 -0.97 -2.94 16.39
C TRP A 37 0.37 -2.88 15.66
N LEU A 38 0.58 -1.90 14.76
CA LEU A 38 1.90 -1.69 14.14
C LEU A 38 2.95 -1.34 15.19
N GLU A 39 2.62 -0.48 16.15
CA GLU A 39 3.51 -0.17 17.28
C GLU A 39 3.70 -1.39 18.18
N GLU A 40 2.65 -2.17 18.44
CA GLU A 40 2.74 -3.43 19.20
C GLU A 40 3.61 -4.49 18.49
N ALA A 41 3.62 -4.48 17.15
CA ALA A 41 4.48 -5.34 16.33
C ALA A 41 5.90 -4.79 16.17
N GLY A 42 6.24 -3.66 16.80
CA GLY A 42 7.58 -3.06 16.78
C GLY A 42 7.83 -2.10 15.62
N PHE A 43 6.80 -1.70 14.87
CA PHE A 43 6.88 -0.68 13.81
C PHE A 43 6.44 0.67 14.34
N ALA A 44 7.39 1.57 14.61
CA ALA A 44 7.11 2.96 14.93
C ALA A 44 6.87 3.81 13.67
N THR A 45 6.12 4.89 13.84
CA THR A 45 5.87 5.85 12.76
C THR A 45 7.17 6.51 12.31
N GLY A 46 7.39 6.60 11.00
CA GLY A 46 8.60 7.19 10.43
C GLY A 46 9.81 6.25 10.36
N GLN A 47 9.67 4.98 10.77
CA GLN A 47 10.71 3.98 10.54
C GLN A 47 10.69 3.49 9.09
N GLU A 48 11.88 3.26 8.57
CA GLU A 48 12.05 2.63 7.27
C GLU A 48 11.76 1.12 7.40
N VAL A 49 10.96 0.60 6.46
CA VAL A 49 10.58 -0.81 6.41
C VAL A 49 10.90 -1.38 5.04
N ASN A 50 11.38 -2.62 5.02
CA ASN A 50 11.51 -3.42 3.81
C ASN A 50 10.22 -4.21 3.57
N ILE A 51 9.69 -4.08 2.36
CA ILE A 51 8.50 -4.79 1.92
C ILE A 51 8.92 -5.83 0.87
N THR A 52 8.77 -7.10 1.21
CA THR A 52 9.04 -8.22 0.30
C THR A 52 7.72 -8.85 -0.15
N ILE A 53 7.58 -9.05 -1.45
CA ILE A 53 6.41 -9.69 -2.07
C ILE A 53 6.81 -11.10 -2.51
N GLU A 54 6.13 -12.09 -1.96
CA GLU A 54 6.24 -13.48 -2.40
C GLU A 54 4.88 -14.00 -2.86
N ARG A 55 4.84 -15.19 -3.47
CA ARG A 55 3.58 -15.77 -3.96
C ARG A 55 2.63 -16.03 -2.79
N GLY A 56 1.59 -15.18 -2.67
CA GLY A 56 0.58 -15.27 -1.62
C GLY A 56 0.99 -14.66 -0.28
N GLN A 57 2.13 -13.97 -0.21
CA GLN A 57 2.65 -13.39 1.03
C GLN A 57 3.18 -11.97 0.82
N LEU A 58 2.92 -11.12 1.81
CA LEU A 58 3.48 -9.79 1.96
C LEU A 58 4.21 -9.76 3.29
N ILE A 59 5.53 -9.58 3.24
CA ILE A 59 6.38 -9.58 4.42
C ILE A 59 6.87 -8.16 4.63
N ILE A 60 6.62 -7.62 5.82
CA ILE A 60 7.07 -6.30 6.25
C ILE A 60 8.13 -6.51 7.34
N ARG A 61 9.33 -5.95 7.17
CA ARG A 61 10.44 -6.04 8.13
C ARG A 61 11.01 -4.65 8.36
N LEU A 62 11.62 -4.39 9.52
CA LEU A 62 12.36 -3.15 9.75
C LEU A 62 13.59 -3.10 8.83
N ALA A 63 13.90 -1.94 8.27
CA ALA A 63 15.03 -1.81 7.35
C ALA A 63 16.38 -1.71 8.08
N ASN A 64 16.36 -1.22 9.33
CA ASN A 64 17.53 -1.10 10.20
C ASN A 64 17.42 -2.05 11.39
N GLU A 65 17.38 -3.36 11.18
CA GLU A 65 17.82 -4.32 12.21
C GLU A 65 19.35 -4.38 12.18
N GLY A 66 19.99 -3.44 12.89
CA GLY A 66 21.43 -3.37 13.11
C GLY A 66 21.73 -2.78 14.47
#